data_AF-A0A1C6FKG4-F1
#
_entry.id   AF-A0A1C6FKG4-F1
#
_cell.length_a   1.000
_cell.length_b   1.000
_cell.length_c   1.000
_cell.angle_alpha   90.00
_cell.angle_beta   90.00
_cell.angle_gamma   90.00
#
_symmetry.space_group_name_H-M   'P 1'
#
loop_
_entity.id
_entity.type
_entity.pdbx_description
1 polymer ?
#
loop_
_entity_poly.entity_id
_entity_poly.type
_entity_poly.pdbx_seq_one_letter_code
_entity_poly.pdbx_strand_id
1 'polypeptide(L)'
;MSLGANQWQIFKRITFKAAFPSIISGMKTSLALAFSGLVVAEMMGSDIGLGYIIVDSKNWFRVSDMFMAMFLIAAEYLVIYFLLSFLEKKLFKWKKTGISAVVENN
;
A
#
# COMPACT_ATOMS: atom_id res chain seq x y z
N MET A 1 -13.33 -2.27 33.62
CA MET A 1 -14.03 -3.53 33.35
C MET A 1 -15.37 -3.50 34.09
N SER A 2 -16.46 -2.97 33.50
CA SER A 2 -17.82 -3.10 34.06
C SER A 2 -18.97 -2.63 33.14
N LEU A 3 -18.97 -3.02 31.86
CA LEU A 3 -20.21 -3.02 31.08
C LEU A 3 -20.38 -4.45 30.58
N GLY A 4 -21.46 -5.12 30.97
CA GLY A 4 -21.76 -6.54 30.72
C GLY A 4 -21.98 -6.90 29.25
N ALA A 5 -21.01 -6.59 28.39
CA ALA A 5 -20.95 -7.06 27.02
C ALA A 5 -20.10 -8.33 26.98
N ASN A 6 -20.61 -9.33 26.27
CA ASN A 6 -19.90 -10.58 26.01
C ASN A 6 -18.49 -10.27 25.48
N GLN A 7 -17.45 -10.93 26.00
CA GLN A 7 -16.03 -10.72 25.63
C GLN A 7 -15.85 -10.71 24.10
N TRP A 8 -16.63 -11.56 23.41
CA TRP A 8 -16.69 -11.61 21.95
C TRP A 8 -17.25 -10.34 21.30
N GLN A 9 -18.27 -9.71 21.87
CA GLN A 9 -18.87 -8.47 21.33
C GLN A 9 -17.91 -7.28 21.47
N ILE A 10 -17.19 -7.17 22.59
CA ILE A 10 -16.17 -6.13 22.81
C ILE A 10 -15.01 -6.32 21.82
N PHE A 11 -14.51 -7.56 21.71
CA PHE A 11 -13.40 -7.91 20.82
C PHE A 11 -13.72 -7.61 19.34
N LYS A 12 -14.88 -8.04 18.84
CA LYS A 12 -15.27 -7.83 17.42
C LYS A 12 -15.62 -6.39 17.07
N ARG A 13 -16.21 -5.60 17.98
CA ARG A 13 -16.65 -4.23 17.64
C ARG A 13 -15.61 -3.15 17.93
N ILE A 14 -14.85 -3.29 19.01
CA ILE A 14 -13.96 -2.22 19.50
C ILE A 14 -12.53 -2.50 19.05
N THR A 15 -12.00 -3.68 19.36
CA THR A 15 -10.61 -4.04 19.02
C THR A 15 -10.41 -4.19 17.52
N PHE A 16 -11.34 -4.85 16.81
CA PHE A 16 -11.24 -5.04 15.35
C PHE A 16 -11.29 -3.72 14.57
N LYS A 17 -12.17 -2.79 14.96
CA LYS A 17 -12.23 -1.45 14.34
C LYS A 17 -11.01 -0.59 14.69
N ALA A 18 -10.47 -0.73 15.89
CA ALA A 18 -9.28 -0.01 16.32
C ALA A 18 -7.97 -0.53 15.70
N ALA A 19 -7.90 -1.83 15.36
CA ALA A 19 -6.74 -2.47 14.74
C ALA A 19 -6.69 -2.29 13.22
N PHE A 20 -7.84 -2.12 12.56
CA PHE A 20 -7.94 -1.93 11.12
C PHE A 20 -6.99 -0.86 10.52
N PRO A 21 -6.80 0.34 11.13
CA PRO A 21 -5.87 1.35 10.61
C PRO A 21 -4.41 0.90 10.68
N SER A 22 -4.04 0.18 11.75
CA SER A 22 -2.69 -0.36 11.91
C SER A 22 -2.42 -1.45 10.87
N ILE A 23 -3.41 -2.31 10.57
CA ILE A 23 -3.31 -3.33 9.52
C ILE A 23 -3.10 -2.68 8.15
N ILE A 24 -3.90 -1.66 7.78
CA ILE A 24 -3.75 -0.98 6.48
C ILE A 24 -2.39 -0.27 6.37
N SER A 25 -1.91 0.34 7.44
CA SER A 25 -0.56 0.91 7.47
C SER A 25 0.50 -0.16 7.23
N GLY A 26 0.37 -1.34 7.86
CA GLY A 26 1.24 -2.49 7.62
C GLY A 26 1.20 -2.98 6.18
N MET A 27 0.01 -3.04 5.57
CA MET A 27 -0.17 -3.43 4.17
C MET A 27 0.53 -2.48 3.20
N LYS A 28 0.55 -1.16 3.48
CA LYS A 28 1.29 -0.19 2.65
C LYS A 28 2.79 -0.45 2.67
N THR A 29 3.35 -0.74 3.84
CA THR A 29 4.78 -1.01 3.99
C THR A 29 5.16 -2.35 3.34
N SER A 30 4.33 -3.39 3.49
CA SER A 30 4.57 -4.68 2.85
C SER A 30 4.38 -4.63 1.34
N LEU A 31 3.49 -3.77 0.83
CA LEU A 31 3.31 -3.54 -0.61
C LEU A 31 4.62 -3.09 -1.28
N ALA A 32 5.34 -2.13 -0.69
CA ALA A 32 6.62 -1.66 -1.23
C ALA A 32 7.67 -2.78 -1.31
N LEU A 33 7.76 -3.61 -0.27
CA LEU A 33 8.66 -4.74 -0.23
C LEU A 33 8.29 -5.81 -1.26
N ALA A 34 7.01 -6.18 -1.33
CA ALA A 34 6.50 -7.18 -2.27
C ALA A 34 6.68 -6.73 -3.72
N PHE A 35 6.37 -5.45 -4.02
CA PHE A 35 6.54 -4.88 -5.34
C PHE A 35 8.02 -4.83 -5.76
N SER A 36 8.91 -4.44 -4.85
CA SER A 36 10.35 -4.46 -5.13
C SER A 36 10.84 -5.89 -5.44
N GLY A 37 10.39 -6.88 -4.67
CA GLY A 37 10.71 -8.28 -4.92
C GLY A 37 10.15 -8.81 -6.25
N LEU A 38 8.92 -8.42 -6.61
CA LEU A 38 8.29 -8.75 -7.89
C LEU A 38 9.10 -8.20 -9.07
N VAL A 39 9.47 -6.92 -9.03
CA VAL A 39 10.26 -6.28 -10.10
C VAL A 39 11.62 -6.97 -10.26
N VAL A 40 12.30 -7.27 -9.15
CA VAL A 40 13.58 -8.02 -9.21
C VAL A 40 13.38 -9.41 -9.80
N ALA A 41 12.28 -10.10 -9.47
CA ALA A 41 11.95 -11.40 -10.05
C ALA A 41 11.70 -11.31 -11.56
N GLU A 42 10.99 -10.28 -12.04
CA GLU A 42 10.80 -10.05 -13.48
C GLU A 42 12.12 -9.78 -14.20
N MET A 43 13.04 -9.05 -13.57
CA MET A 43 14.34 -8.72 -14.16
C MET A 43 15.27 -9.92 -14.33
N MET A 44 15.15 -10.93 -13.46
CA MET A 44 16.10 -12.05 -13.40
C MET A 44 15.53 -13.38 -13.91
N GLY A 45 14.20 -13.57 -13.86
CA GLY A 45 13.57 -14.87 -14.03
C GLY A 45 12.38 -14.91 -14.98
N SER A 46 12.08 -13.82 -15.69
CA SER A 46 10.97 -13.75 -16.63
C SER A 46 11.45 -13.27 -18.00
N ASP A 47 10.88 -13.85 -19.06
CA ASP A 47 11.04 -13.37 -20.44
C ASP A 47 9.95 -12.36 -20.84
N ILE A 48 9.09 -12.00 -19.89
CA ILE A 48 7.97 -11.07 -20.04
C ILE A 48 7.87 -10.14 -18.83
N GLY A 49 7.42 -8.89 -19.04
CA GLY A 49 7.20 -7.92 -17.97
C GLY A 49 7.99 -6.62 -18.14
N LEU A 50 7.65 -5.61 -17.34
CA LEU A 50 8.30 -4.29 -17.43
C LEU A 50 9.72 -4.35 -16.88
N GLY A 51 9.97 -5.14 -15.83
CA GLY A 51 11.32 -5.38 -15.31
C GLY A 51 12.23 -6.03 -16.35
N TYR A 52 11.71 -7.00 -17.10
CA TYR A 52 12.42 -7.62 -18.21
C TYR A 52 12.76 -6.61 -19.32
N ILE A 53 11.80 -5.77 -19.74
CA ILE A 53 12.03 -4.75 -20.79
C ILE A 53 13.15 -3.78 -20.40
N ILE A 54 13.29 -3.43 -19.12
CA ILE A 54 14.41 -2.60 -18.65
C ILE A 54 15.75 -3.31 -18.91
N VAL A 55 15.85 -4.59 -18.55
CA VAL A 55 17.08 -5.37 -18.70
C VAL A 55 17.41 -5.61 -20.18
N ASP A 56 16.42 -5.96 -20.99
CA ASP A 56 16.58 -6.15 -22.43
C ASP A 56 16.99 -4.84 -23.11
N SER A 57 16.25 -3.75 -22.88
CA SER A 57 16.55 -2.43 -23.43
C SER A 57 17.94 -1.93 -23.02
N LYS A 58 18.38 -2.25 -21.79
CA LYS A 58 19.74 -1.97 -21.31
C LYS A 58 20.79 -2.71 -22.15
N ASN A 59 20.57 -3.99 -22.46
CA ASN A 59 21.50 -4.79 -23.24
C ASN A 59 21.62 -4.31 -24.70
N TRP A 60 20.51 -3.82 -25.27
CA TRP A 60 20.46 -3.25 -26.63
C TRP A 60 20.75 -1.75 -26.70
N PHE A 61 21.13 -1.12 -25.58
CA PHE A 61 21.35 0.35 -25.46
C PHE A 61 20.16 1.21 -25.94
N ARG A 62 18.94 0.68 -25.83
CA ARG A 62 17.68 1.37 -26.17
C ARG A 62 17.20 2.20 -24.98
N VAL A 63 17.89 3.31 -24.73
CA VAL A 63 17.67 4.16 -23.55
C VAL A 63 16.22 4.69 -23.49
N SER A 64 15.62 5.01 -24.63
CA SER A 64 14.22 5.46 -24.71
C SER A 64 13.24 4.46 -24.10
N ASP A 65 13.37 3.19 -24.47
CA ASP A 65 12.48 2.12 -24.00
C ASP A 65 12.73 1.78 -22.53
N MET A 66 13.99 1.88 -22.09
CA MET A 66 14.35 1.71 -20.68
C MET A 66 13.65 2.76 -19.79
N PHE A 67 13.70 4.04 -20.16
CA PHE A 67 13.02 5.09 -19.39
C PHE A 67 11.50 4.98 -19.46
N MET A 68 10.94 4.60 -20.61
CA MET A 68 9.51 4.33 -20.74
C MET A 68 9.05 3.23 -19.76
N ALA A 69 9.79 2.11 -19.71
CA ALA A 69 9.48 1.01 -18.80
C ALA A 69 9.63 1.43 -17.32
N MET A 70 10.68 2.18 -16.97
CA MET A 70 10.84 2.74 -15.62
C MET A 70 9.66 3.62 -15.20
N PHE A 71 9.17 4.47 -16.11
CA PHE A 71 8.03 5.33 -15.85
C PHE A 71 6.75 4.52 -15.64
N LEU A 72 6.54 3.46 -16.44
CA LEU A 72 5.39 2.57 -16.30
C LEU A 72 5.41 1.81 -14.98
N ILE A 73 6.57 1.30 -14.54
CA ILE A 73 6.70 0.63 -13.22
C ILE A 73 6.35 1.60 -12.09
N ALA A 74 6.84 2.84 -12.16
CA ALA A 74 6.51 3.87 -11.16
C ALA A 74 5.01 4.19 -11.17
N ALA A 75 4.40 4.31 -12.34
CA ALA A 75 2.97 4.55 -12.49
C ALA A 75 2.14 3.40 -11.92
N GLU A 76 2.50 2.14 -12.20
CA GLU A 76 1.83 0.96 -11.67
C GLU A 76 1.88 0.91 -10.14
N TYR A 77 3.06 1.12 -9.55
CA TYR A 77 3.21 1.21 -8.11
C TYR A 77 2.31 2.30 -7.51
N LEU A 78 2.30 3.49 -8.12
CA LEU A 78 1.46 4.61 -7.68
C LEU A 78 -0.03 4.28 -7.77
N VAL A 79 -0.47 3.60 -8.83
CA VAL A 79 -1.86 3.17 -8.99
C VAL A 79 -2.26 2.23 -7.86
N ILE A 80 -1.45 1.22 -7.55
CA ILE A 80 -1.73 0.27 -6.47
C ILE A 80 -1.71 0.97 -5.11
N TYR A 81 -0.72 1.84 -4.88
CA TYR A 81 -0.61 2.63 -3.65
C TYR A 81 -1.80 3.58 -3.47
N PHE A 82 -2.27 4.22 -4.55
CA PHE A 82 -3.41 5.11 -4.53
C PHE A 82 -4.71 4.36 -4.27
N LEU A 83 -4.90 3.20 -4.90
CA LEU A 83 -6.03 2.30 -4.61
C LEU A 83 -6.07 1.93 -3.13
N LEU A 84 -4.94 1.51 -2.56
CA LEU A 84 -4.85 1.17 -1.14
C LEU A 84 -5.13 2.38 -0.23
N SER A 85 -4.64 3.56 -0.60
CA SER A 85 -4.89 4.82 0.11
C SER A 85 -6.34 5.30 -0.02
N PHE A 86 -7.01 5.01 -1.14
CA PHE A 86 -8.42 5.32 -1.33
C PHE A 86 -9.30 4.39 -0.48
N LEU A 87 -8.98 3.09 -0.44
CA LEU A 87 -9.63 2.14 0.48
C LEU A 87 -9.46 2.60 1.93
N GLU A 88 -8.26 3.03 2.33
CA GLU A 88 -8.00 3.61 3.64
C GLU A 88 -8.96 4.78 3.93
N LYS A 89 -8.99 5.80 3.07
CA LYS A 89 -9.84 6.99 3.26
C LYS A 89 -11.33 6.65 3.35
N LYS A 90 -11.81 5.67 2.57
CA LYS A 90 -13.20 5.22 2.58
C LYS A 90 -13.56 4.50 3.89
N LEU A 91 -12.64 3.67 4.41
CA LEU A 91 -12.84 2.91 5.64
C LEU A 91 -12.64 3.74 6.91
N PHE A 92 -11.78 4.76 6.89
CA PHE A 92 -11.43 5.59 8.04
C PHE A 92 -12.10 6.96 8.11
N LYS A 93 -13.18 7.18 7.35
CA LYS A 93 -14.02 8.40 7.47
C LYS A 93 -14.43 8.73 8.91
N TRP A 94 -14.51 7.71 9.77
CA TRP A 94 -14.92 7.82 11.18
C TRP A 94 -13.82 8.33 12.14
N LYS A 95 -12.54 8.34 11.74
CA LYS A 95 -11.41 8.67 12.64
C LYS A 95 -11.00 10.15 12.62
N LYS A 96 -11.47 10.96 11.66
CA LYS A 96 -11.11 12.39 11.57
C LYS A 96 -11.72 13.28 12.67
N THR A 97 -12.65 12.76 13.49
CA THR A 97 -13.39 13.58 14.47
C THR A 97 -12.71 13.69 15.85
N GLY A 98 -11.65 12.93 16.15
CA GLY A 98 -11.14 12.82 17.53
C GLY A 98 -9.87 13.62 17.89
N ILE A 99 -8.96 13.87 16.94
CA ILE A 99 -7.63 14.46 17.24
C ILE A 99 -7.56 15.96 16.89
N SER A 100 -8.32 16.42 15.89
CA SER A 100 -8.34 17.83 15.51
C SER A 100 -8.99 18.74 16.56
N ALA A 101 -9.88 18.21 17.40
CA ALA A 101 -10.54 18.98 18.46
C ALA A 101 -9.64 19.29 19.68
N VAL A 102 -8.46 18.65 19.80
CA VAL A 102 -7.52 18.86 20.93
C VAL A 102 -6.39 19.83 20.57
N VAL A 103 -6.09 19.98 19.28
CA VAL A 103 -5.04 20.89 18.77
C VAL A 103 -5.58 22.30 18.54
N GLU A 104 -6.89 22.46 18.28
CA GLU A 104 -7.52 23.77 18.06
C GLU A 104 -7.89 24.52 19.36
N ASN A 105 -7.72 23.87 20.52
CA ASN A 105 -7.99 24.46 21.85
C ASN A 105 -6.71 24.65 22.69
N ASN A 106 -5.57 24.95 22.04
CA ASN A 106 -4.35 25.45 22.68
C ASN A 106 -3.75 26.59 21.87
#